data_AF-A0A2E6H1J5-F1
#
_entry.id   AF-A0A2E6H1J5-F1
#
_cell.length_a   1.000
_cell.length_b   1.000
_cell.length_c   1.000
_cell.angle_alpha   90.00
_cell.angle_beta   90.00
_cell.angle_gamma   90.00
#
_symmetry.space_group_name_H-M   'P 1'
#
loop_
_entity.id
_entity.type
_entity.pdbx_description
1 polymer ?
#
loop_
_entity_poly.entity_id
_entity_poly.type
_entity_poly.pdbx_seq_one_letter_code
_entity_poly.pdbx_strand_id
1 'polypeptide(L)'
;MPLNYHKPGIGSTAEFQSSGVPFITSDTSSYTVDLEFVTSAVVVCSTGDDNSVAFGNLNDGVFTLPNGTPVRFEVKCKQIEVTVNDGGVSVCAEVTGIPAKALPAIDQNNLGSVA
;
A
#
# COMPACT_ATOMS: atom_id res chain seq x y z
N MET A 1 -16.82 34.70 -27.81
CA MET A 1 -16.76 33.86 -26.60
C MET A 1 -15.37 33.23 -26.56
N PRO A 2 -14.46 33.65 -25.67
CA PRO A 2 -13.13 33.05 -25.67
C PRO A 2 -13.20 31.63 -25.11
N LEU A 3 -12.67 30.65 -25.85
CA LEU A 3 -12.42 29.30 -25.36
C LEU A 3 -11.42 29.40 -24.20
N ASN A 4 -11.84 29.04 -22.99
CA ASN A 4 -10.93 28.82 -21.87
C ASN A 4 -10.15 27.53 -22.13
N TYR A 5 -8.98 27.65 -22.75
CA TYR A 5 -7.98 26.58 -22.68
C TYR A 5 -7.50 26.49 -21.23
N HIS A 6 -7.74 25.34 -20.58
CA HIS A 6 -7.06 25.03 -19.33
C HIS A 6 -5.56 25.15 -19.58
N LYS A 7 -4.92 26.11 -18.90
CA LYS A 7 -3.48 26.32 -18.97
C LYS A 7 -2.79 24.97 -18.72
N PRO A 8 -1.97 24.44 -19.64
CA PRO A 8 -1.04 23.37 -19.33
C PRO A 8 0.03 24.01 -18.42
N GLY A 9 -0.28 24.10 -17.14
CA GLY A 9 0.60 24.67 -16.14
C GLY A 9 1.69 23.67 -15.78
N ILE A 10 2.86 24.19 -15.42
CA ILE A 10 4.01 23.50 -14.80
C ILE A 10 3.69 22.89 -13.41
N GLY A 11 2.43 22.55 -13.16
CA GLY A 11 1.88 21.84 -12.00
C GLY A 11 0.66 20.98 -12.40
N SER A 12 0.53 20.68 -13.70
CA SER A 12 -0.49 19.79 -14.29
C SER A 12 0.16 18.61 -15.04
N THR A 13 1.41 18.31 -14.75
CA THR A 13 1.80 16.91 -14.69
C THR A 13 1.18 16.40 -13.40
N ALA A 14 0.27 15.42 -13.47
CA ALA A 14 0.12 14.54 -12.32
C ALA A 14 1.57 14.17 -11.95
N GLU A 15 1.98 14.45 -10.72
CA GLU A 15 3.21 13.86 -10.22
C GLU A 15 3.07 12.38 -10.57
N PHE A 16 3.82 11.90 -11.54
CA PHE A 16 4.01 10.49 -11.73
C PHE A 16 4.81 10.11 -10.48
N GLN A 17 4.10 9.91 -9.37
CA GLN A 17 4.70 9.45 -8.14
C GLN A 17 5.15 8.05 -8.47
N SER A 18 6.44 7.96 -8.79
CA SER A 18 7.10 6.74 -9.17
C SER A 18 6.79 5.71 -8.11
N SER A 19 6.13 4.63 -8.54
CA SER A 19 6.05 3.41 -7.75
C SER A 19 7.47 2.97 -7.42
N GLY A 20 7.87 3.18 -6.18
CA GLY A 20 9.14 2.73 -5.64
C GLY A 20 8.96 1.41 -4.91
N VAL A 21 10.08 0.78 -4.57
CA VAL A 21 10.12 -0.31 -3.58
C VAL A 21 10.16 0.37 -2.20
N PRO A 22 9.03 0.59 -1.49
CA PRO A 22 9.06 1.14 -0.15
C PRO A 22 9.87 0.28 0.82
N PHE A 23 10.00 -1.02 0.57
CA PHE A 23 10.57 -1.93 1.55
C PHE A 23 11.13 -3.22 0.96
N ILE A 24 12.31 -3.65 1.45
CA ILE A 24 12.89 -4.98 1.22
C ILE A 24 13.51 -5.44 2.54
N THR A 25 13.23 -6.68 2.96
CA THR A 25 13.91 -7.32 4.09
C THR A 25 14.05 -8.82 3.87
N SER A 26 15.03 -9.41 4.55
CA SER A 26 15.16 -10.86 4.74
C SER A 26 15.24 -11.25 6.22
N ASP A 27 15.06 -10.27 7.11
CA ASP A 27 15.15 -10.48 8.54
C ASP A 27 13.81 -10.96 9.07
N THR A 28 13.82 -12.02 9.87
CA THR A 28 12.64 -12.58 10.53
C THR A 28 12.13 -11.61 11.60
N SER A 29 11.18 -10.76 11.23
CA SER A 29 10.58 -9.73 12.09
C SER A 29 9.33 -9.13 11.45
N SER A 30 8.60 -8.33 12.23
CA SER A 30 7.49 -7.52 11.75
C SER A 30 7.95 -6.08 11.49
N TYR A 31 7.46 -5.51 10.40
CA TYR A 31 7.80 -4.18 9.91
C TYR A 31 6.54 -3.40 9.58
N THR A 32 6.53 -2.14 9.97
CA THR A 32 5.46 -1.19 9.64
C THR A 32 6.03 -0.13 8.71
N VAL A 33 5.39 0.06 7.57
CA VAL A 33 5.78 1.00 6.53
C VAL A 33 4.69 2.06 6.40
N ASP A 34 5.00 3.28 6.83
CA ASP A 34 4.12 4.44 6.68
C ASP A 34 4.35 5.13 5.34
N LEU A 35 3.26 5.46 4.65
CA LEU A 35 3.28 6.12 3.36
C LEU A 35 2.74 7.56 3.50
N GLU A 36 3.43 8.52 2.89
CA GLU A 36 3.01 9.93 2.88
C GLU A 36 1.71 10.14 2.09
N PHE A 37 1.45 9.23 1.14
CA PHE A 37 0.32 9.26 0.22
C PHE A 37 -0.46 7.95 0.23
N VAL A 38 -1.75 8.01 -0.10
CA VAL A 38 -2.63 6.83 -0.14
C VAL A 38 -2.27 5.95 -1.33
N THR A 39 -2.20 4.64 -1.13
CA THR A 39 -1.94 3.67 -2.20
C THR A 39 -3.11 3.55 -3.19
N SER A 40 -2.77 3.25 -4.44
CA SER A 40 -3.69 2.73 -5.45
C SER A 40 -3.55 1.22 -5.58
N ALA A 41 -2.32 0.72 -5.49
CA ALA A 41 -2.02 -0.71 -5.51
C ALA A 41 -0.74 -1.01 -4.73
N VAL A 42 -0.60 -2.25 -4.27
CA VAL A 42 0.59 -2.76 -3.62
C VAL A 42 0.95 -4.09 -4.27
N VAL A 43 2.19 -4.23 -4.72
CA VAL A 43 2.74 -5.51 -5.20
C VAL A 43 3.69 -6.02 -4.14
N VAL A 44 3.47 -7.26 -3.69
CA VAL A 44 4.31 -7.92 -2.71
C VAL A 44 4.90 -9.18 -3.34
N CYS A 45 6.21 -9.32 -3.23
CA CYS A 45 6.89 -10.57 -3.57
C CYS A 45 7.48 -11.14 -2.29
N SER A 46 7.33 -12.45 -2.11
CA SER A 46 7.85 -13.16 -0.95
C SER A 46 8.66 -14.37 -1.40
N THR A 47 9.72 -14.65 -0.67
CA THR A 47 10.49 -15.89 -0.73
C THR A 47 10.46 -16.53 0.66
N GLY A 48 10.25 -17.83 0.75
CA GLY A 48 10.04 -18.51 2.03
C GLY A 48 8.55 -18.63 2.38
N ASP A 49 8.27 -19.39 3.43
CA ASP A 49 6.91 -19.76 3.82
C ASP A 49 6.37 -18.90 4.98
N ASP A 50 5.05 -18.87 5.14
CA ASP A 50 4.32 -18.18 6.24
C ASP A 50 4.58 -16.67 6.40
N ASN A 51 5.09 -16.01 5.37
CA ASN A 51 5.17 -14.55 5.34
C ASN A 51 3.77 -13.94 5.17
N SER A 52 3.52 -12.77 5.76
CA SER A 52 2.20 -12.13 5.67
C SER A 52 2.27 -10.61 5.50
N VAL A 53 1.18 -10.06 4.99
CA VAL A 53 0.98 -8.62 4.83
C VAL A 53 -0.39 -8.22 5.37
N ALA A 54 -0.46 -7.04 5.98
CA ALA A 54 -1.69 -6.38 6.38
C ALA A 54 -1.70 -4.92 5.89
N PHE A 55 -2.88 -4.38 5.63
CA PHE A 55 -3.06 -3.01 5.15
C PHE A 55 -3.78 -2.19 6.22
N GLY A 56 -3.08 -1.24 6.83
CA GLY A 56 -3.56 -0.54 8.03
C GLY A 56 -2.95 -1.14 9.29
N ASN A 57 -3.55 -2.19 9.87
CA ASN A 57 -3.11 -2.78 11.14
C ASN A 57 -3.09 -4.31 11.06
N LEU A 58 -2.06 -4.96 11.61
CA LEU A 58 -1.82 -6.41 11.68
C LEU A 58 -2.96 -7.21 12.32
N ASN A 59 -3.88 -6.55 13.04
CA ASN A 59 -5.03 -7.22 13.65
C ASN A 59 -6.25 -7.31 12.72
N ASP A 60 -6.18 -6.75 11.51
CA ASP A 60 -7.28 -6.77 10.55
C ASP A 60 -6.80 -7.05 9.12
N GLY A 61 -7.44 -8.02 8.46
CA GLY A 61 -7.17 -8.33 7.05
C GLY A 61 -5.75 -8.86 6.75
N VAL A 62 -5.19 -9.72 7.61
CA VAL A 62 -3.90 -10.39 7.36
C VAL A 62 -4.02 -11.34 6.17
N PHE A 63 -3.13 -11.19 5.20
CA PHE A 63 -3.02 -12.07 4.05
C PHE A 63 -1.68 -12.80 4.05
N THR A 64 -1.71 -14.13 4.02
CA THR A 64 -0.51 -14.97 3.88
C THR A 64 -0.02 -14.95 2.43
N LEU A 65 1.25 -14.59 2.24
CA LEU A 65 1.87 -14.43 0.93
C LEU A 65 2.29 -15.79 0.37
N PRO A 66 1.97 -16.09 -0.90
CA PRO A 66 2.49 -17.28 -1.57
C PRO A 66 3.98 -17.13 -1.85
N ASN A 67 4.73 -18.21 -1.60
CA ASN A 67 6.16 -18.26 -1.86
C ASN A 67 6.45 -18.17 -3.38
N GLY A 68 7.39 -17.30 -3.75
CA GLY A 68 7.91 -17.17 -5.10
C GLY A 68 6.96 -16.52 -6.12
N THR A 69 5.77 -16.10 -5.72
CA THR A 69 4.77 -15.49 -6.62
C THR A 69 4.46 -14.06 -6.20
N PRO A 70 4.68 -13.06 -7.09
CA PRO A 70 4.23 -11.69 -6.85
C PRO A 70 2.70 -11.61 -6.74
N VAL A 71 2.19 -10.97 -5.70
CA VAL A 71 0.76 -10.70 -5.52
C VAL A 71 0.50 -9.20 -5.59
N ARG A 72 -0.45 -8.79 -6.44
CA ARG A 72 -0.91 -7.40 -6.55
C ARG A 72 -2.22 -7.22 -5.81
N PHE A 73 -2.27 -6.27 -4.89
CA PHE A 73 -3.44 -5.86 -4.14
C PHE A 73 -3.89 -4.49 -4.60
N GLU A 74 -5.15 -4.35 -4.98
CA GLU A 74 -5.78 -3.06 -5.25
C GLU A 74 -6.44 -2.55 -3.97
N VAL A 75 -5.63 -1.91 -3.12
CA VAL A 75 -6.04 -1.45 -1.80
C VAL A 75 -5.63 0.00 -1.62
N LYS A 76 -6.51 0.77 -0.97
CA LYS A 76 -6.24 2.14 -0.54
C LYS A 76 -5.87 2.13 0.94
N CYS A 77 -4.59 2.24 1.24
CA CYS A 77 -4.07 2.34 2.60
C CYS A 77 -3.00 3.42 2.69
N LYS A 78 -2.66 3.78 3.93
CA LYS A 78 -1.57 4.70 4.26
C LYS A 78 -0.42 4.02 5.02
N GLN A 79 -0.62 2.75 5.36
CA GLN A 79 0.28 1.95 6.18
C GLN A 79 0.21 0.51 5.67
N ILE A 80 1.38 -0.12 5.55
CA ILE A 80 1.53 -1.52 5.18
C ILE A 80 2.33 -2.17 6.30
N GLU A 81 1.84 -3.28 6.82
CA GLU A 81 2.55 -4.07 7.81
C GLU A 81 2.92 -5.41 7.20
N VAL A 82 4.17 -5.82 7.40
CA VAL A 82 4.75 -7.03 6.83
C VAL A 82 5.32 -7.85 7.96
N THR A 83 4.97 -9.13 8.02
CA THR A 83 5.63 -10.10 8.91
C THR A 83 6.42 -11.06 8.06
N VAL A 84 7.72 -11.11 8.33
CA VAL A 84 8.63 -12.07 7.70
C VAL A 84 8.94 -13.17 8.70
N ASN A 85 8.59 -14.40 8.36
CA ASN A 85 8.85 -15.59 9.15
C ASN A 85 10.01 -16.40 8.56
N ASP A 86 10.09 -16.49 7.23
CA ASP A 86 11.15 -17.20 6.52
C ASP A 86 11.54 -16.47 5.22
N GLY A 87 12.79 -16.60 4.80
CA GLY A 87 13.32 -16.02 3.58
C GLY A 87 13.31 -14.48 3.56
N GLY A 88 12.43 -13.88 2.77
CA GLY A 88 12.42 -12.42 2.56
C GLY A 88 11.20 -11.90 1.81
N VAL A 89 10.96 -10.59 1.95
CA VAL A 89 9.81 -9.91 1.36
C VAL A 89 10.26 -8.59 0.75
N SER A 90 9.76 -8.30 -0.46
CA SER A 90 9.85 -6.99 -1.10
C SER A 90 8.45 -6.46 -1.37
N VAL A 91 8.22 -5.20 -1.01
CA VAL A 91 6.96 -4.49 -1.24
C VAL A 91 7.23 -3.34 -2.19
N CYS A 92 6.42 -3.23 -3.23
CA CYS A 92 6.33 -2.14 -4.19
C CYS A 92 4.97 -1.47 -4.05
N ALA A 93 4.92 -0.16 -3.79
CA ALA A 93 3.65 0.56 -3.65
C ALA A 93 3.46 1.52 -4.82
N GLU A 94 2.27 1.50 -5.42
CA GLU A 94 1.78 2.54 -6.32
C GLU A 94 0.96 3.51 -5.47
N VAL A 95 1.39 4.77 -5.36
CA VAL A 95 0.70 5.80 -4.56
C VAL A 95 -0.09 6.76 -5.44
N THR A 96 -1.11 7.36 -4.84
CA THR A 96 -1.95 8.40 -5.42
C THR A 96 -1.47 9.78 -4.97
N GLY A 97 -1.83 10.86 -5.68
CA GLY A 97 -1.56 12.22 -5.19
C GLY A 97 -2.39 12.67 -3.98
N ILE A 98 -3.11 11.75 -3.30
CA ILE A 98 -3.94 12.06 -2.13
C ILE A 98 -3.08 11.91 -0.87
N PRO A 99 -2.87 12.98 -0.09
CA PRO A 99 -2.10 12.90 1.16
C PRO A 99 -2.73 11.91 2.13
N ALA A 100 -1.93 11.13 2.85
CA ALA A 100 -2.40 10.13 3.82
C ALA A 100 -3.36 10.71 4.88
N LYS A 101 -3.16 11.97 5.27
CA LYS A 101 -4.03 12.72 6.20
C LYS A 101 -5.45 12.97 5.68
N ALA A 102 -5.65 12.89 4.36
CA ALA A 102 -6.94 13.08 3.73
C ALA A 102 -7.77 11.78 3.71
N LEU A 103 -7.16 10.63 4.02
CA LEU A 103 -7.91 9.39 4.21
C LEU A 103 -8.65 9.45 5.56
N PRO A 104 -10.00 9.44 5.57
CA PRO A 104 -10.75 9.48 6.81
C PRO A 104 -10.45 8.24 7.66
N ALA A 105 -10.37 8.42 8.98
CA ALA A 105 -10.39 7.29 9.90
C ALA A 105 -11.78 6.66 9.82
N ILE A 106 -11.85 5.41 9.36
CA ILE A 106 -13.09 4.64 9.36
C ILE A 106 -13.20 3.96 10.72
N ASP A 107 -14.24 4.28 11.48
CA ASP A 107 -14.59 3.53 12.69
C ASP A 107 -15.25 2.21 12.26
N GLN A 108 -14.49 1.13 12.30
CA GLN A 108 -14.96 -0.20 11.90
C GLN A 108 -16.10 -0.71 12.81
N ASN A 109 -16.25 -0.17 14.02
CA ASN A 109 -17.39 -0.51 14.90
C ASN A 109 -18.73 -0.02 14.33
N ASN A 110 -18.70 0.92 13.37
CA ASN A 110 -19.87 1.45 12.67
C ASN A 110 -20.13 0.77 11.31
N LEU A 111 -19.30 -0.18 10.90
CA LEU A 111 -19.59 -1.03 9.75
C LEU A 111 -20.27 -2.31 10.25
N GLY A 112 -21.45 -2.61 9.71
CA GLY A 112 -22.17 -3.82 10.08
C GLY A 112 -21.30 -5.05 9.83
N SER A 113 -21.27 -5.99 10.78
CA SER A 113 -20.56 -7.26 10.59
C SER A 113 -21.38 -8.18 9.68
N VAL A 114 -20.69 -8.90 8.79
CA VAL A 114 -21.25 -10.05 8.09
C VAL A 114 -20.82 -11.28 8.88
N ALA A 115 -21.80 -12.00 9.42
CA ALA A 115 -21.62 -13.26 10.14
C ALA A 115 -21.33 -14.43 9.19
#